data_AF-A0A820KHW7-F1
#
_entry.id   AF-A0A820KHW7-F1
#
_cell.length_a   1.000
_cell.length_b   1.000
_cell.length_c   1.000
_cell.angle_alpha   90.00
_cell.angle_beta   90.00
_cell.angle_gamma   90.00
#
_symmetry.space_group_name_H-M   'P 1'
#
loop_
_entity.id
_entity.type
_entity.pdbx_description
1 polymer ?
#
loop_
_entity_poly.entity_id
_entity_poly.type
_entity_poly.pdbx_seq_one_letter_code
_entity_poly.pdbx_strand_id
1 'polypeptide(L)'
;FKRRSLQDYVMTSIPMCLILQAQFQYTMNLFINENGYFVSVNIVTNNSTCSISNIPILEKQTDWIYKVPLHLHFNDLGPQPEIQHLLEKIRREREAKNTQENDNRPFILKY
;
A
#
# COMPACT_ATOMS: atom_id res chain seq x y z
N PHE A 1 -7.60 1.02 -40.47
CA PHE A 1 -7.82 -0.10 -39.53
C PHE A 1 -6.67 -0.15 -38.52
N LYS A 2 -6.85 0.47 -37.35
CA LYS A 2 -5.82 0.56 -36.29
C LYS A 2 -5.90 -0.74 -35.49
N ARG A 3 -4.81 -1.53 -35.47
CA ARG A 3 -4.71 -2.79 -34.71
C ARG A 3 -5.08 -2.51 -33.24
N ARG A 4 -6.08 -3.22 -32.72
CA ARG A 4 -6.39 -3.26 -31.28
C ARG A 4 -5.11 -3.63 -30.53
N SER A 5 -4.72 -2.77 -29.60
CA SER A 5 -3.56 -2.95 -28.73
C SER A 5 -3.70 -4.25 -27.95
N LEU A 6 -2.55 -4.88 -27.64
CA LEU A 6 -2.45 -5.89 -26.59
C LEU A 6 -3.27 -5.44 -25.39
N GLN A 7 -4.21 -6.27 -24.96
CA GLN A 7 -4.92 -6.08 -23.71
C GLN A 7 -3.89 -6.30 -22.61
N ASP A 8 -3.48 -5.23 -21.93
CA ASP A 8 -2.63 -5.36 -20.74
C ASP A 8 -3.44 -6.11 -19.69
N TYR A 9 -3.01 -7.33 -19.36
CA TYR A 9 -3.66 -8.18 -18.38
C TYR A 9 -2.68 -8.45 -17.23
N VAL A 10 -3.21 -8.43 -16.01
CA VAL A 10 -2.47 -8.79 -14.80
C VAL A 10 -2.93 -10.19 -14.39
N MET A 11 -2.00 -11.14 -14.31
CA MET A 11 -2.29 -12.50 -13.89
C MET A 11 -1.95 -12.71 -12.43
N THR A 12 -2.76 -13.53 -11.77
CA THR A 12 -2.48 -14.08 -10.45
C THR A 12 -2.95 -15.53 -10.42
N SER A 13 -2.34 -16.35 -9.56
CA SER A 13 -2.68 -17.76 -9.42
C SER A 13 -2.59 -18.18 -7.97
N ILE A 14 -3.59 -18.94 -7.51
CA ILE A 14 -3.63 -19.53 -6.17
C ILE A 14 -3.93 -21.02 -6.29
N PRO A 15 -3.30 -21.90 -5.49
CA PRO A 15 -3.64 -23.31 -5.46
C PRO A 15 -5.13 -23.53 -5.17
N MET A 16 -5.80 -24.32 -6.01
CA MET A 16 -7.24 -24.59 -5.88
C MET A 16 -7.61 -25.19 -4.52
N CYS A 17 -6.73 -26.00 -3.93
CA CYS A 17 -6.99 -26.59 -2.62
C CYS A 17 -7.18 -25.55 -1.51
N LEU A 18 -6.49 -24.40 -1.58
CA LEU A 18 -6.67 -23.32 -0.60
C LEU A 18 -8.07 -22.72 -0.71
N ILE A 19 -8.58 -22.55 -1.93
CA ILE A 19 -9.95 -22.09 -2.18
C ILE A 19 -10.96 -23.11 -1.65
N LEU A 20 -10.76 -24.40 -1.98
CA LEU A 20 -11.68 -25.46 -1.58
C LEU A 20 -11.75 -25.63 -0.05
N GLN A 21 -10.59 -25.63 0.62
CA GLN A 21 -10.55 -25.71 2.08
C GLN A 21 -11.10 -24.44 2.76
N ALA A 22 -10.93 -23.29 2.13
CA ALA A 22 -11.56 -22.05 2.57
C ALA A 22 -13.05 -21.99 2.22
N GLN A 23 -13.65 -23.08 1.68
CA GLN A 23 -15.06 -23.13 1.27
C GLN A 23 -15.42 -21.99 0.31
N PHE A 24 -14.51 -21.66 -0.60
CA PHE A 24 -14.62 -20.54 -1.53
C PHE A 24 -14.80 -19.17 -0.86
N GLN A 25 -14.40 -19.04 0.41
CA GLN A 25 -14.24 -17.76 1.08
C GLN A 25 -12.84 -17.23 0.77
N TYR A 26 -12.77 -16.36 -0.24
CA TYR A 26 -11.54 -15.67 -0.62
C TYR A 26 -11.86 -14.23 -1.03
N THR A 27 -10.87 -13.36 -0.85
CA THR A 27 -10.95 -11.95 -1.21
C THR A 27 -10.00 -11.67 -2.36
N MET A 28 -10.48 -10.91 -3.34
CA MET A 28 -9.64 -10.42 -4.43
C MET A 28 -9.31 -8.95 -4.20
N ASN A 29 -8.03 -8.67 -4.06
CA ASN A 29 -7.48 -7.32 -3.92
C ASN A 29 -6.96 -6.84 -5.27
N LEU A 30 -7.45 -5.69 -5.72
CA LEU A 30 -7.05 -5.04 -6.96
C LEU A 30 -6.28 -3.77 -6.62
N PHE A 31 -5.09 -3.62 -7.20
CA PHE A 31 -4.23 -2.45 -6.97
C PHE A 31 -4.23 -1.57 -8.21
N ILE A 32 -4.55 -0.29 -8.01
CA ILE A 32 -4.69 0.70 -9.07
C ILE A 32 -3.68 1.83 -8.84
N ASN A 33 -2.99 2.25 -9.90
CA ASN A 33 -2.09 3.40 -9.82
C ASN A 33 -2.86 4.74 -9.90
N GLU A 34 -2.13 5.84 -9.72
CA GLU A 34 -2.67 7.21 -9.80
C GLU A 34 -3.34 7.53 -11.16
N ASN A 35 -2.98 6.80 -12.21
CA ASN A 35 -3.52 6.96 -13.56
C ASN A 35 -4.75 6.07 -13.83
N GLY A 36 -5.22 5.28 -12.86
CA GLY A 36 -6.38 4.41 -13.01
C GLY A 36 -6.09 3.06 -13.68
N TYR A 37 -4.83 2.69 -13.90
CA TYR A 37 -4.45 1.39 -14.45
C TYR A 37 -4.27 0.34 -13.36
N PHE A 38 -4.71 -0.89 -13.65
CA PHE A 38 -4.44 -2.05 -12.80
C PHE A 38 -2.95 -2.40 -12.83
N VAL A 39 -2.34 -2.46 -11.65
CA VAL A 39 -0.92 -2.78 -11.48
C VAL A 39 -0.74 -4.20 -10.96
N SER A 40 -1.60 -4.61 -10.03
CA SER A 40 -1.48 -5.91 -9.36
C SER A 40 -2.85 -6.46 -8.97
N VAL A 41 -2.93 -7.80 -8.89
CA VAL A 41 -4.07 -8.53 -8.36
C VAL A 41 -3.54 -9.55 -7.36
N ASN A 42 -4.16 -9.59 -6.18
CA ASN A 42 -3.83 -10.55 -5.14
C ASN A 42 -5.09 -11.29 -4.67
N ILE A 43 -5.00 -12.60 -4.48
CA ILE A 43 -6.08 -13.43 -3.96
C ILE A 43 -5.68 -13.90 -2.57
N VAL A 44 -6.53 -13.63 -1.58
CA VAL A 44 -6.28 -13.98 -0.17
C VAL A 44 -7.35 -14.94 0.31
N THR A 45 -6.92 -16.03 0.94
CA THR A 45 -7.77 -17.02 1.59
C THR A 45 -7.48 -17.07 3.08
N ASN A 46 -8.45 -17.48 3.89
CA ASN A 46 -8.28 -17.61 5.34
C ASN A 46 -7.31 -18.73 5.72
N ASN A 47 -7.12 -19.71 4.82
CA ASN A 47 -6.25 -20.86 5.02
C ASN A 47 -4.90 -20.66 4.34
N SER A 48 -3.83 -21.05 5.05
CA SER A 48 -2.44 -21.00 4.56
C SER A 48 -1.85 -22.37 4.22
N THR A 49 -2.52 -23.45 4.62
CA THR A 49 -2.02 -24.83 4.43
C THR A 49 -2.99 -25.65 3.60
N CYS A 50 -2.44 -26.38 2.63
CA CYS A 50 -3.18 -27.27 1.74
C CYS A 50 -3.01 -28.72 2.21
N SER A 51 -4.10 -29.36 2.64
CA SER A 51 -4.14 -30.77 3.03
C SER A 51 -5.37 -31.45 2.42
N ILE A 52 -5.12 -32.56 1.71
CA ILE A 52 -6.14 -33.33 1.00
C ILE A 52 -7.19 -33.89 1.97
N SER A 53 -6.81 -34.16 3.22
CA SER A 53 -7.72 -34.68 4.25
C SER A 53 -8.84 -33.71 4.65
N ASN A 54 -8.63 -32.41 4.44
CA ASN A 54 -9.51 -31.35 4.95
C ASN A 54 -10.31 -30.68 3.82
N ILE A 55 -10.32 -31.25 2.62
CA ILE A 55 -11.12 -30.74 1.51
C ILE A 55 -12.56 -31.22 1.72
N PRO A 56 -13.54 -30.31 1.86
CA PRO A 56 -14.93 -30.71 2.02
C PRO A 56 -15.37 -31.51 0.78
N ILE A 57 -15.97 -32.67 1.01
CA ILE A 57 -16.50 -33.54 -0.05
C ILE A 57 -17.62 -32.78 -0.76
N LEU A 58 -17.39 -32.41 -2.02
CA LEU A 58 -18.24 -31.55 -2.86
C LEU A 58 -19.58 -32.18 -3.28
N GLU A 59 -19.91 -33.37 -2.79
CA GLU A 59 -20.98 -34.24 -3.33
C GLU A 59 -22.41 -33.70 -3.19
N LYS A 60 -22.67 -32.62 -2.43
CA LYS A 60 -24.06 -32.23 -2.08
C LYS A 60 -24.43 -30.75 -2.25
N GLN A 61 -23.55 -29.91 -2.78
CA GLN A 61 -23.89 -28.49 -2.99
C GLN A 61 -23.86 -28.17 -4.49
N THR A 62 -25.04 -28.08 -5.09
CA THR A 62 -25.24 -27.64 -6.48
C THR A 62 -25.38 -26.12 -6.59
N ASP A 63 -25.63 -25.42 -5.48
CA ASP A 63 -25.91 -23.98 -5.44
C ASP A 63 -24.79 -23.20 -4.74
N TRP A 64 -23.58 -23.27 -5.27
CA TRP A 64 -22.52 -22.39 -4.81
C TRP A 64 -22.76 -20.99 -5.38
N ILE A 65 -23.46 -20.14 -4.63
CA ILE A 65 -23.46 -18.70 -4.89
C ILE A 65 -22.11 -18.16 -4.42
N TYR A 66 -21.13 -18.17 -5.32
CA TYR A 66 -19.80 -17.62 -5.05
C TYR A 66 -19.88 -16.10 -4.95
N LYS A 67 -19.84 -15.58 -3.73
CA LYS A 67 -19.66 -14.14 -3.48
C LYS A 67 -18.18 -13.88 -3.25
N VAL A 68 -17.53 -13.29 -4.26
CA VAL A 68 -16.13 -12.90 -4.16
C VAL A 68 -16.07 -11.43 -3.76
N PRO A 69 -15.75 -11.08 -2.50
CA PRO A 69 -15.50 -9.70 -2.13
C PRO A 69 -14.30 -9.16 -2.91
N LEU A 70 -14.49 -7.98 -3.49
CA LEU A 70 -13.48 -7.22 -4.24
C LEU A 70 -13.07 -6.00 -3.42
N HIS A 71 -11.78 -5.89 -3.13
CA HIS A 71 -11.21 -4.74 -2.44
C HIS A 71 -10.31 -3.97 -3.41
N LEU A 72 -10.56 -2.67 -3.54
CA LEU A 72 -9.78 -1.76 -4.37
C LEU A 72 -8.78 -1.04 -3.47
N HIS A 73 -7.50 -1.15 -3.82
CA HIS A 73 -6.39 -0.49 -3.14
C HIS A 73 -5.79 0.54 -4.09
N PHE A 74 -5.69 1.78 -3.62
CA PHE A 74 -4.99 2.86 -4.29
C PHE A 74 -3.61 3.01 -3.64
N ASN A 75 -2.62 3.40 -4.41
CA ASN A 75 -1.29 3.65 -3.85
C ASN A 75 -1.37 4.81 -2.86
N ASP A 76 -0.95 4.56 -1.61
CA ASP A 76 -0.73 5.62 -0.64
C ASP A 76 0.46 6.47 -1.11
N LEU A 77 0.23 7.77 -1.21
CA LEU A 77 1.33 8.72 -1.29
C LEU A 77 2.08 8.62 0.05
N GLY A 78 3.35 8.24 -0.02
CA GLY A 78 4.20 8.15 1.17
C GLY A 78 4.16 9.44 2.00
N PRO A 79 4.57 9.39 3.28
CA PRO A 79 4.49 10.54 4.15
C PRO A 79 5.14 11.74 3.48
N GLN A 80 4.34 12.78 3.23
CA GLN A 80 4.86 14.02 2.70
C GLN A 80 5.87 14.56 3.72
N PRO A 81 7.12 14.86 3.33
CA PRO A 81 8.07 15.45 4.27
C PRO A 81 7.45 16.73 4.82
N GLU A 82 7.47 16.90 6.15
CA GLU A 82 7.01 18.11 6.81
C GLU A 82 8.01 19.25 6.53
N ILE A 83 7.98 19.75 5.29
CA ILE A 83 8.84 20.82 4.79
C ILE A 83 8.67 22.07 5.68
N GLN A 84 7.50 22.26 6.29
CA GLN A 84 7.23 23.34 7.24
C GLN A 84 8.14 23.28 8.48
N HIS A 85 8.31 22.11 9.10
CA HIS A 85 9.20 21.94 10.24
C HIS A 85 10.67 22.09 9.86
N LEU A 86 11.05 21.62 8.67
CA LEU A 86 12.42 21.80 8.16
C LEU A 86 12.73 23.28 7.90
N LEU A 87 11.80 24.02 7.28
CA LEU A 87 11.95 25.45 7.01
C LEU A 87 12.01 26.28 8.30
N GLU A 88 11.21 25.93 9.30
CA GLU A 88 11.21 26.61 10.58
C GLU A 88 12.51 26.36 11.35
N LYS A 89 13.02 25.12 11.32
CA LYS A 89 14.35 24.79 11.87
C LYS A 89 15.47 25.58 11.20
N ILE A 90 15.45 25.66 9.87
CA ILE A 90 16.44 26.45 9.10
C ILE A 90 16.33 27.94 9.42
N ARG A 91 15.12 28.49 9.61
CA ARG A 91 14.95 29.90 10.01
C ARG A 91 15.53 30.17 11.40
N ARG A 92 15.22 29.32 12.38
CA ARG A 92 15.76 29.44 13.76
C ARG A 92 17.29 29.33 13.78
N GLU A 93 17.86 28.43 12.99
CA GLU A 93 19.32 28.29 12.88
C GLU A 93 19.98 29.51 12.22
N ARG A 94 19.32 30.15 11.24
CA ARG A 94 19.80 31.41 10.64
C ARG A 94 19.70 32.59 11.60
N GLU A 95 18.60 32.71 12.34
CA GLU A 95 18.40 33.77 13.33
C GLU A 95 19.39 33.66 14.50
N ALA A 96 19.67 32.45 14.97
CA ALA A 96 20.66 32.19 16.01
C ALA A 96 22.09 32.55 15.55
N LYS A 97 22.46 32.23 14.29
CA LYS A 97 23.75 32.63 13.71
C LYS A 97 23.87 34.15 13.58
N ASN A 98 22.84 34.82 13.11
CA ASN A 98 22.83 36.28 12.98
C ASN A 98 22.86 37.01 14.33
N THR A 99 22.34 36.38 15.39
CA THR A 99 22.39 36.94 16.75
C THR A 99 23.76 36.75 17.38
N GLN A 100 24.46 35.65 17.09
CA GLN A 100 25.84 35.41 17.55
C GLN A 100 26.89 36.30 16.86
N GLU A 101 26.69 36.71 15.60
CA GLU A 101 27.59 37.64 14.91
C GLU A 101 27.47 39.10 15.38
N ASN A 102 26.37 39.46 16.07
CA ASN A 102 26.08 40.83 16.47
C ASN A 102 26.42 41.15 17.94
N ASP A 103 26.90 40.20 18.74
CA ASP A 103 27.33 40.44 20.13
C ASP A 103 28.79 40.94 20.19
N ASN A 104 29.09 41.99 19.43
CA ASN A 104 30.30 42.80 19.58
C ASN A 104 30.12 43.83 20.71
N ARG A 105 29.73 43.37 21.90
CA ARG A 105 29.78 44.22 23.10
C ARG A 105 31.19 44.14 23.67
N PRO A 106 32.00 45.21 23.67
CA PRO A 106 33.34 45.16 24.23
C PRO A 106 33.27 44.85 25.72
N PHE A 107 34.06 43.87 26.16
CA PHE A 107 34.33 43.48 27.55
C PHE A 107 35.08 44.59 28.32
N ILE A 108 34.59 45.83 28.31
CA ILE A 108 35.18 46.92 29.09
C ILE A 108 34.04 47.69 29.74
N LEU A 109 33.72 47.31 30.99
CA LEU A 109 33.16 48.16 32.06
C LEU A 109 32.86 47.26 33.28
N LYS A 110 33.93 46.69 33.83
CA LYS A 110 33.97 46.21 35.21
C LYS A 110 35.34 46.55 35.78
N TYR A 111 35.56 47.82 36.12
CA TYR A 111 36.44 48.31 37.18
C TYR A 111 35.98 49.72 37.55
#